data_AF-A0A953M4J9-F1
#
_entry.id   AF-A0A953M4J9-F1
#
_cell.length_a   1.000
_cell.length_b   1.000
_cell.length_c   1.000
_cell.angle_alpha   90.00
_cell.angle_beta   90.00
_cell.angle_gamma   90.00
#
_symmetry.space_group_name_H-M   'P 1'
#
loop_
_entity.id
_entity.type
_entity.pdbx_description
1 polymer ?
#
loop_
_entity_poly.entity_id
_entity_poly.type
_entity_poly.pdbx_seq_one_letter_code
_entity_poly.pdbx_strand_id
1 'polypeptide(L)'
;YMSIREVVSRRYREAGAGEELYPDVILIDGGLGQLHAALEAFDQLGVKPPMVISLAKKEEMIYIQRESEPVRLSRNNAGLRLCQQVRDEAHRFAQQYHHVLRRKRTVGE
;
A
#
# COMPACT_ATOMS: atom_id res chain seq x y z
N TYR A 1 -4.93 -3.45 -10.08
CA TYR A 1 -3.59 -4.06 -10.03
C TYR A 1 -2.53 -3.20 -10.75
N MET A 2 -2.77 -2.76 -11.99
CA MET A 2 -1.81 -1.91 -12.74
C MET A 2 -1.37 -0.64 -11.99
N SER A 3 -2.27 0.05 -11.32
CA SER A 3 -1.93 1.26 -10.56
C SER A 3 -0.96 1.01 -9.40
N ILE A 4 -1.07 -0.13 -8.72
CA ILE A 4 -0.15 -0.50 -7.63
C ILE A 4 1.24 -0.77 -8.20
N ARG A 5 1.30 -1.52 -9.31
CA ARG A 5 2.56 -1.82 -10.00
C ARG A 5 3.27 -0.52 -10.38
N GLU A 6 2.55 0.39 -11.03
CA GLU A 6 3.10 1.68 -11.45
C GLU A 6 3.64 2.49 -10.26
N VAL A 7 2.89 2.58 -9.16
CA VAL A 7 3.32 3.35 -7.97
C VAL A 7 4.57 2.73 -7.33
N VAL A 8 4.60 1.40 -7.17
CA VAL A 8 5.75 0.68 -6.61
C VAL A 8 6.97 0.85 -7.53
N SER A 9 6.78 0.61 -8.84
CA SER A 9 7.84 0.74 -9.84
C SER A 9 8.43 2.15 -9.88
N ARG A 10 7.59 3.19 -9.75
CA ARG A 10 8.05 4.59 -9.77
C ARG A 10 8.77 4.97 -8.48
N ARG A 11 8.20 4.62 -7.33
CA ARG A 11 8.74 4.97 -6.01
C ARG A 11 10.08 4.28 -5.73
N TYR A 12 10.19 3.00 -6.09
CA TYR A 12 11.37 2.20 -5.74
C TYR A 12 12.33 1.97 -6.91
N ARG A 13 12.19 2.73 -8.01
CA ARG A 13 13.10 2.67 -9.16
C ARG A 13 14.56 2.94 -8.74
N GLU A 14 14.74 3.89 -7.84
CA GLU A 14 16.05 4.34 -7.34
C GLU A 14 16.25 3.91 -5.89
N ALA A 15 15.50 2.91 -5.43
CA ALA A 15 15.64 2.36 -4.08
C ALA A 15 17.09 1.92 -3.84
N GLY A 16 17.78 2.60 -2.93
CA GLY A 16 19.20 2.37 -2.64
C GLY A 16 20.19 3.31 -3.34
N ALA A 17 19.73 4.25 -4.18
CA ALA A 17 20.57 5.27 -4.81
C ALA A 17 20.84 6.51 -3.92
N GLY A 18 20.30 6.52 -2.69
CA GLY A 18 20.72 7.46 -1.64
C GLY A 18 19.81 8.66 -1.39
N GLU A 19 18.71 8.85 -2.13
CA GLU A 19 17.86 10.04 -1.97
C GLU A 19 16.48 9.80 -1.32
N GLU A 20 15.92 8.58 -1.34
CA GLU A 20 14.62 8.27 -0.71
C GLU A 20 14.75 7.25 0.44
N LEU A 21 14.04 7.52 1.55
CA LEU A 21 13.88 6.61 2.68
C LEU A 21 13.27 5.28 2.22
N TYR A 22 14.01 4.19 2.41
CA TYR A 22 13.53 2.83 2.20
C TYR A 22 12.80 2.34 3.46
N PRO A 23 11.48 2.11 3.43
CA PRO A 23 10.72 1.78 4.63
C PRO A 23 10.98 0.36 5.10
N ASP A 24 10.82 0.09 6.39
CA ASP A 24 10.88 -1.28 6.92
C ASP A 24 9.65 -2.11 6.54
N VAL A 25 8.48 -1.46 6.47
CA VAL A 25 7.19 -2.08 6.17
C VAL A 25 6.38 -1.24 5.19
N ILE A 26 5.81 -1.89 4.18
CA ILE A 26 4.82 -1.31 3.27
C ILE A 26 3.46 -1.94 3.56
N LEU A 27 2.45 -1.11 3.84
CA LEU A 27 1.07 -1.53 3.96
C LEU A 27 0.28 -1.17 2.69
N ILE A 28 -0.30 -2.17 2.04
CA ILE A 28 -1.15 -2.02 0.86
C ILE A 28 -2.62 -2.04 1.28
N ASP A 29 -3.39 -1.04 0.82
CA ASP A 29 -4.84 -0.95 1.04
C ASP A 29 -5.63 -1.88 0.11
N GLY A 30 -5.57 -3.18 0.40
CA GLY A 30 -6.44 -4.19 -0.18
C GLY A 30 -5.98 -5.62 0.05
N GLY A 31 -6.58 -6.56 -0.68
CA GLY A 31 -6.39 -8.00 -0.47
C GLY A 31 -5.19 -8.61 -1.21
N LEU A 32 -5.10 -9.94 -1.16
CA LEU A 32 -3.99 -10.75 -1.70
C LEU A 32 -3.55 -10.40 -3.13
N GLY A 33 -4.50 -10.18 -4.05
CA GLY A 33 -4.15 -9.83 -5.44
C GLY A 33 -3.37 -8.51 -5.55
N GLN A 34 -3.60 -7.57 -4.63
CA GLN A 34 -2.86 -6.32 -4.58
C GLN A 34 -1.48 -6.48 -3.95
N LEU A 35 -1.34 -7.32 -2.92
CA LEU A 35 -0.05 -7.74 -2.38
C LEU A 35 0.82 -8.36 -3.48
N HIS A 36 0.28 -9.31 -4.24
CA HIS A 36 0.98 -9.94 -5.36
C HIS A 36 1.42 -8.92 -6.42
N ALA A 37 0.54 -7.98 -6.78
CA ALA A 37 0.88 -6.94 -7.74
C ALA A 37 2.05 -6.05 -7.27
N ALA A 38 2.13 -5.75 -5.97
CA ALA A 38 3.25 -5.00 -5.40
C ALA A 38 4.55 -5.83 -5.44
N LEU A 39 4.49 -7.11 -5.05
CA LEU A 39 5.64 -8.01 -5.06
C LEU A 39 6.18 -8.26 -6.48
N GLU A 40 5.30 -8.41 -7.47
CA GLU A 40 5.70 -8.56 -8.87
C GLU A 40 6.39 -7.31 -9.41
N ALA A 41 5.99 -6.11 -8.95
CA ALA A 41 6.68 -4.88 -9.34
C ALA A 41 8.10 -4.80 -8.78
N PHE A 42 8.32 -5.24 -7.53
CA PHE A 42 9.67 -5.35 -6.97
C PHE A 42 10.53 -6.38 -7.70
N ASP A 43 9.95 -7.53 -8.05
CA ASP A 43 10.62 -8.58 -8.83
C ASP A 43 11.08 -8.04 -10.19
N GLN A 44 10.20 -7.31 -10.90
CA GLN A 44 10.52 -6.69 -12.19
C GLN A 44 11.59 -5.60 -12.11
N LEU A 45 11.68 -4.90 -10.98
CA LEU A 45 12.74 -3.93 -10.73
C LEU A 45 14.08 -4.60 -10.38
N GLY A 46 14.09 -5.88 -10.05
CA GLY A 46 15.27 -6.56 -9.51
C GLY A 46 15.68 -6.05 -8.12
N VAL A 47 14.76 -5.41 -7.39
CA VAL A 47 15.00 -4.81 -6.07
C VAL A 47 14.40 -5.70 -5.00
N LYS A 48 15.17 -5.98 -3.94
CA LYS A 48 14.65 -6.73 -2.79
C LYS A 48 13.60 -5.88 -2.05
N PRO A 49 12.33 -6.30 -2.00
CA PRO A 49 11.29 -5.56 -1.28
C PRO A 49 11.58 -5.49 0.23
N PRO A 50 11.11 -4.43 0.92
CA PRO A 50 10.95 -4.47 2.37
C PRO A 50 9.80 -5.42 2.74
N MET A 51 9.43 -5.51 4.02
CA MET A 51 8.27 -6.29 4.41
C MET A 51 7.00 -5.69 3.77
N VAL A 52 6.32 -6.45 2.91
CA VAL A 52 5.06 -6.01 2.31
C VAL A 52 3.90 -6.75 2.93
N ILE A 53 2.95 -6.01 3.47
CA ILE A 53 1.69 -6.54 4.01
C ILE A 53 0.50 -5.87 3.32
N SER A 54 -0.65 -6.51 3.34
CA SER A 54 -1.89 -5.91 2.84
C SER A 54 -3.06 -6.14 3.79
N LEU A 55 -3.95 -5.16 3.90
CA LEU A 55 -5.13 -5.24 4.76
C LEU A 55 -6.41 -5.35 3.91
N ALA A 56 -7.06 -6.51 3.96
CA ALA A 56 -8.31 -6.73 3.25
C ALA A 56 -9.50 -6.06 3.96
N LYS A 57 -10.11 -5.04 3.34
CA LYS A 57 -11.16 -4.20 3.94
C LYS A 57 -12.36 -4.94 4.52
N LYS A 58 -12.83 -6.03 3.90
CA LYS A 58 -14.06 -6.69 4.32
C LYS A 58 -13.87 -7.57 5.57
N GLU A 59 -12.75 -8.26 5.62
CA GLU A 59 -12.49 -9.29 6.63
C GLU A 59 -11.42 -8.87 7.65
N GLU A 60 -10.80 -7.71 7.43
CA GLU A 60 -9.72 -7.16 8.26
C GLU A 60 -8.57 -8.16 8.45
N MET A 61 -8.34 -8.97 7.41
CA MET A 61 -7.27 -9.95 7.35
C MET A 61 -5.98 -9.31 6.84
N ILE A 62 -4.88 -9.65 7.49
CA ILE A 62 -3.55 -9.20 7.13
C ILE A 62 -2.89 -10.30 6.29
N TYR A 63 -2.62 -9.99 5.04
CA TYR A 63 -1.80 -10.84 4.17
C TYR A 63 -0.35 -10.41 4.29
N ILE A 64 0.54 -11.37 4.47
CA ILE A 64 1.96 -11.14 4.69
C ILE A 64 2.74 -11.72 3.52
N GLN A 65 3.74 -10.96 3.05
CA GLN A 65 4.67 -11.44 2.05
C GLN A 65 5.26 -12.81 2.44
N ARG A 66 5.23 -13.76 1.50
CA ARG A 66 5.76 -15.14 1.62
C ARG A 66 4.99 -16.04 2.60
N GLU A 67 3.88 -15.58 3.16
CA GLU A 67 2.97 -16.41 3.93
C GLU A 67 1.79 -16.85 3.04
N SER A 68 1.42 -18.13 3.13
CA SER A 68 0.28 -18.67 2.36
C SER A 68 -1.06 -18.31 3.00
N GLU A 69 -1.09 -18.27 4.33
CA GLU A 69 -2.32 -18.04 5.10
C GLU A 69 -2.36 -16.60 5.65
N PRO A 70 -3.51 -15.93 5.59
CA PRO A 70 -3.67 -14.62 6.20
C PRO A 70 -3.69 -14.70 7.73
N VAL A 71 -3.19 -13.66 8.37
CA VAL A 71 -3.30 -13.47 9.81
C VAL A 71 -4.62 -12.77 10.14
N ARG A 72 -5.45 -13.44 10.94
CA ARG A 72 -6.66 -12.87 11.50
C ARG A 72 -6.43 -12.45 12.94
N LEU A 73 -6.36 -11.14 13.16
CA LEU A 73 -6.21 -10.58 14.49
C LEU A 73 -7.57 -10.31 15.14
N SER A 74 -7.61 -10.32 16.48
CA SER A 74 -8.79 -9.88 17.21
C SER A 74 -9.02 -8.39 17.03
N ARG A 75 -10.28 -7.94 17.12
CA ARG A 75 -10.64 -6.50 16.96
C ARG A 75 -9.98 -5.57 17.98
N ASN A 76 -9.56 -6.12 19.12
CA ASN A 76 -8.88 -5.38 20.19
C ASN A 76 -7.36 -5.42 20.08
N ASN A 77 -6.82 -6.15 19.10
CA ASN A 77 -5.38 -6.22 18.88
C ASN A 77 -4.85 -4.86 18.40
N ALA A 78 -3.80 -4.36 19.07
CA ALA A 78 -3.19 -3.08 18.75
C ALA A 78 -2.58 -3.03 17.34
N GLY A 79 -2.01 -4.15 16.85
CA GLY A 79 -1.45 -4.24 15.51
C GLY A 79 -2.50 -4.09 14.41
N LEU A 80 -3.68 -4.67 14.60
CA LEU A 80 -4.80 -4.46 13.67
C LEU A 80 -5.24 -3.00 13.64
N ARG A 81 -5.40 -2.38 14.82
CA ARG A 81 -5.79 -0.97 14.94
C ARG A 81 -4.77 -0.04 14.27
N LEU A 82 -3.48 -0.32 14.42
CA LEU A 82 -2.43 0.43 13.73
C LEU A 82 -2.54 0.32 12.21
N CYS A 83 -2.73 -0.89 11.68
CA CYS A 83 -2.91 -1.10 10.23
C CYS A 83 -4.14 -0.34 9.71
N GLN A 84 -5.24 -0.34 10.47
CA GLN A 84 -6.45 0.40 10.14
C GLN A 84 -6.20 1.91 10.13
N GLN A 85 -5.52 2.46 11.14
CA GLN A 85 -5.19 3.89 11.20
C GLN A 85 -4.33 4.35 10.01
N VAL A 86 -3.30 3.57 9.65
CA VAL A 86 -2.46 3.87 8.48
C VAL A 86 -3.28 3.83 7.19
N ARG A 87 -4.15 2.82 7.04
CA ARG A 87 -5.06 2.72 5.89
C ARG A 87 -6.01 3.91 5.81
N ASP A 88 -6.62 4.27 6.93
CA ASP A 88 -7.62 5.33 6.99
C ASP A 88 -6.97 6.68 6.66
N GLU A 89 -5.73 6.89 7.09
CA GLU A 89 -4.94 8.08 6.75
C GLU A 89 -4.57 8.11 5.25
N ALA A 90 -4.15 6.98 4.68
CA ALA A 90 -3.90 6.86 3.24
C ALA A 90 -5.18 7.13 2.42
N HIS A 91 -6.32 6.63 2.89
CA HIS A 91 -7.61 6.85 2.25
C HIS A 91 -8.05 8.32 2.35
N ARG A 92 -7.89 8.95 3.52
CA ARG A 92 -8.16 10.38 3.74
C ARG A 92 -7.34 11.25 2.80
N PHE A 93 -6.04 10.97 2.67
CA PHE A 93 -5.16 11.68 1.76
C PHE A 93 -5.61 11.55 0.29
N ALA A 94 -5.94 10.33 -0.15
CA ALA A 94 -6.41 10.08 -1.51
C ALA A 94 -7.74 10.80 -1.81
N GLN A 95 -8.71 10.73 -0.89
CA GLN A 95 -9.99 11.43 -1.02
C GLN A 95 -9.79 12.94 -1.11
N GLN A 96 -8.96 13.53 -0.24
CA GLN A 96 -8.67 14.96 -0.25
C GLN A 96 -8.09 15.41 -1.58
N TYR A 97 -7.15 14.64 -2.15
CA TYR A 97 -6.56 14.93 -3.45
C TYR A 97 -7.62 14.88 -4.57
N HIS A 98 -8.51 13.89 -4.55
CA HIS A 98 -9.62 13.83 -5.51
C HIS A 98 -10.59 15.00 -5.38
N HIS A 99 -10.87 15.49 -4.17
CA HIS A 99 -11.70 16.68 -3.98
C HIS A 99 -11.06 17.93 -4.59
N VAL A 100 -9.74 18.12 -4.42
CA VAL A 100 -8.99 19.24 -5.03
C VAL A 100 -9.06 19.17 -6.55
N LEU A 101 -8.82 17.99 -7.14
CA LEU A 101 -8.89 17.81 -8.59
C LEU A 101 -10.29 18.05 -9.16
N ARG A 102 -11.35 17.64 -8.45
CA ARG A 102 -12.73 17.92 -8.86
C ARG A 102 -13.03 19.41 -8.83
N ARG A 103 -12.63 20.12 -7.77
CA ARG A 103 -12.80 21.59 -7.69
C ARG A 103 -12.10 22.31 -8.85
N LYS A 104 -10.88 21.91 -9.19
CA LYS A 104 -10.13 22.47 -10.34
C LYS A 104 -10.79 22.20 -11.69
N ARG A 105 -11.52 21.09 -11.86
CA ARG A 105 -12.27 20.84 -13.11
C ARG A 105 -13.59 21.62 -13.20
N THR A 106 -14.19 21.94 -12.06
CA THR A 106 -15.46 22.67 -12.01
C THR A 106 -15.26 24.18 -12.11
N VAL A 107 -14.15 24.69 -11.57
CA VAL A 107 -13.70 26.07 -11.75
C VAL A 107 -12.73 26.07 -12.93
N GLY A 108 -13.25 26.18 -14.15
CA GLY A 108 -12.42 26.19 -15.35
C GLY A 108 -11.47 27.39 -15.36
N GLU A 109 -10.19 27.11 -15.16
CA GLU A 109 -9.06 27.86 -15.71
C GLU A 109 -8.33 26.95 -16.70
#